data_AF-A0A960QVE2-F1
#
_entry.id   AF-A0A960QVE2-F1
#
_cell.length_a   1.000
_cell.length_b   1.000
_cell.length_c   1.000
_cell.angle_alpha   90.00
_cell.angle_beta   90.00
_cell.angle_gamma   90.00
#
_symmetry.space_group_name_H-M   'P 1'
#
loop_
_entity.id
_entity.type
_entity.pdbx_description
1 polymer ?
#
loop_
_entity_poly.entity_id
_entity_poly.type
_entity_poly.pdbx_seq_one_letter_code
_entity_poly.pdbx_strand_id
1 'polypeptide(L)'
;MDLLPEKLSLADYKAALEGLKFGKFIPTAIYVIADDSNALPKILQELVDLLRIRLEFDDSFNVIKLGRRELKVSFLSYPDFFSGPHPHLSESVGVDLVTGKVRRTQYGHRENPPILHRKETFLPNDHPDVPKFRRLTEEEEEAGLYEDTSTIGFKLNWERLLAKKGLGYRGHRLIEIGTSERNDVSVRHRDAQIDRHRAAIARSEFSRPIKLLLNHGQLRRCDRFFDYGCGLGDDVNGLKELEYAATGWDPFFAPHETKQRAEVVSLGFVLNVIEDPAERVEVLVDAWRHTERLLVVSTLVAGRENYACADRFGDGLLTNRNTFQKYFESDELLGLIEHALHVDPVPVEVGICFVFRDVSDQQDFLSQRTKRSVDWEQVNLRLRLLRPKRVRLSTYDRDPELLDEFWKRMLELGRIPRRTEFDRFDDVRQLCQSVNQAERLFVEKFGDEPLKEARLRRREDLLVYLAGGEFQKRRTPLSHLSAGLRFDLKTFFGHYSMACDEARELLFAAGDSDEIEAAIEDLDFGWLDAKEGHFTIHRSLIPSLPPILRIYIECAARLFGDPGQADLIKLHLYSGKLTFQHYDAF
;
A
#
# COMPACT_ATOMS: atom_id res chain seq x y z
N MET A 1 4.01 -20.65 15.34
CA MET A 1 5.42 -21.03 15.53
C MET A 1 6.17 -19.77 15.94
N ASP A 2 6.47 -19.63 17.24
CA ASP A 2 6.89 -18.35 17.81
C ASP A 2 8.32 -17.98 17.43
N LEU A 3 8.45 -16.86 16.72
CA LEU A 3 9.72 -16.23 16.31
C LEU A 3 10.27 -15.26 17.38
N LEU A 4 9.60 -15.18 18.52
CA LEU A 4 9.91 -14.27 19.61
C LEU A 4 10.42 -15.06 20.83
N PRO A 5 11.35 -14.49 21.62
CA PRO A 5 11.51 -14.92 23.00
C PRO A 5 10.14 -14.80 23.69
N GLU A 6 9.73 -15.77 24.52
CA GLU A 6 8.38 -15.94 25.12
C GLU A 6 7.81 -14.71 25.90
N LYS A 7 8.48 -13.55 25.93
CA LYS A 7 8.08 -12.36 26.70
C LYS A 7 8.43 -11.00 26.06
N LEU A 8 8.76 -10.90 24.76
CA LEU A 8 9.11 -9.59 24.19
C LEU A 8 7.87 -8.72 23.92
N SER A 9 7.54 -7.79 24.83
CA SER A 9 6.45 -6.84 24.59
C SER A 9 6.91 -5.64 23.73
N LEU A 10 5.95 -4.97 23.06
CA LEU A 10 6.20 -3.70 22.36
C LEU A 10 6.80 -2.63 23.30
N ALA A 11 6.42 -2.65 24.58
CA ALA A 11 6.94 -1.73 25.58
C ALA A 11 8.42 -2.00 25.87
N ASP A 12 8.79 -3.28 26.05
CA ASP A 12 10.18 -3.68 26.30
C ASP A 12 11.07 -3.37 25.09
N TYR A 13 10.58 -3.66 23.88
CA TYR A 13 11.29 -3.33 22.65
C TYR A 13 11.52 -1.82 22.51
N LYS A 14 10.49 -0.99 22.76
CA LYS A 14 10.63 0.47 22.71
C LYS A 14 11.57 1.00 23.78
N ALA A 15 11.47 0.50 25.01
CA ALA A 15 12.38 0.86 26.09
C ALA A 15 13.83 0.48 25.73
N ALA A 16 14.03 -0.68 25.10
CA ALA A 16 15.34 -1.07 24.59
C ALA A 16 15.83 -0.13 23.48
N LEU A 17 14.98 0.29 22.54
CA LEU A 17 15.34 1.27 21.53
C LEU A 17 15.72 2.64 22.12
N GLU A 18 15.05 3.07 23.19
CA GLU A 18 15.39 4.30 23.93
C GLU A 18 16.75 4.21 24.64
N GLY A 19 17.16 2.98 25.01
CA GLY A 19 18.46 2.71 25.62
C GLY A 19 19.64 2.63 24.65
N LEU A 20 19.41 2.71 23.33
CA LEU A 20 20.48 2.71 22.32
C LEU A 20 21.33 3.98 22.41
N LYS A 21 22.65 3.79 22.55
CA LYS A 21 23.63 4.89 22.69
C LYS A 21 24.23 5.35 21.35
N PHE A 22 23.96 4.63 20.27
CA PHE A 22 24.48 4.90 18.93
C PHE A 22 23.49 4.41 17.86
N GLY A 23 23.71 4.83 16.61
CA GLY A 23 22.87 4.47 15.46
C GLY A 23 22.23 5.67 14.78
N LYS A 24 21.84 5.51 13.51
CA LYS A 24 21.21 6.56 12.71
C LYS A 24 19.73 6.62 13.02
N PHE A 25 19.32 7.63 13.77
CA PHE A 25 17.92 7.85 14.14
C PHE A 25 17.17 8.61 13.03
N ILE A 26 16.18 7.96 12.45
CA ILE A 26 15.19 8.62 11.57
C ILE A 26 13.80 8.56 12.24
N PRO A 27 12.77 9.28 11.73
CA PRO A 27 11.46 9.32 12.38
C PRO A 27 10.78 7.95 12.53
N THR A 28 11.10 6.99 11.66
CA THR A 28 10.44 5.69 11.58
C THR A 28 11.32 4.51 12.00
N ALA A 29 12.65 4.66 12.02
CA ALA A 29 13.60 3.57 12.27
C ALA A 29 14.93 4.06 12.90
N ILE A 30 15.71 3.12 13.44
CA ILE A 30 17.10 3.29 13.87
C ILE A 30 17.94 2.30 13.07
N TYR A 31 19.07 2.74 12.52
CA TYR A 31 20.00 1.86 11.82
C TYR A 31 21.29 1.72 12.63
N VAL A 32 21.78 0.50 12.78
CA VAL A 32 23.01 0.17 13.49
C VAL A 32 23.85 -0.80 12.67
N ILE A 33 25.17 -0.75 12.82
CA ILE A 33 26.05 -1.77 12.24
C ILE A 33 25.90 -3.09 13.04
N ALA A 34 25.84 -4.20 12.31
CA ALA A 34 25.78 -5.56 12.84
C ALA A 34 27.20 -6.05 13.16
N ASP A 35 27.76 -5.54 14.27
CA ASP A 35 29.08 -5.92 14.77
C ASP A 35 28.95 -6.40 16.22
N ASP A 36 29.49 -7.57 16.51
CA ASP A 36 29.41 -8.24 17.81
C ASP A 36 30.13 -7.47 18.92
N SER A 37 31.02 -6.52 18.57
CA SER A 37 31.67 -5.63 19.52
C SER A 37 30.77 -4.51 20.04
N ASN A 38 29.61 -4.29 19.41
CA ASN A 38 28.69 -3.24 19.79
C ASN A 38 27.78 -3.67 20.95
N ALA A 39 27.72 -2.84 21.99
CA ALA A 39 26.79 -3.05 23.10
C ALA A 39 25.35 -2.66 22.71
N LEU A 40 24.65 -3.53 22.00
CA LEU A 40 23.19 -3.44 21.92
C LEU A 40 22.58 -3.71 23.29
N PRO A 41 21.45 -3.07 23.65
CA PRO A 41 20.64 -3.47 24.79
C PRO A 41 20.37 -4.98 24.75
N LYS A 42 20.54 -5.68 25.87
CA LYS A 42 20.51 -7.16 25.96
C LYS A 42 19.34 -7.80 25.21
N ILE A 43 18.15 -7.21 25.35
CA ILE A 43 16.92 -7.68 24.69
C ILE A 43 17.03 -7.62 23.15
N LEU A 44 17.61 -6.55 22.61
CA LEU A 44 17.81 -6.41 21.16
C LEU A 44 18.91 -7.34 20.65
N GLN A 45 19.97 -7.54 21.45
CA GLN A 45 21.03 -8.48 21.11
C GLN A 45 20.48 -9.91 20.99
N GLU A 46 19.79 -10.39 22.03
CA GLU A 46 19.17 -11.73 22.04
C GLU A 46 18.19 -11.92 20.87
N LEU A 47 17.41 -10.89 20.54
CA LEU A 47 16.50 -10.91 19.39
C LEU A 47 17.24 -11.01 18.06
N VAL A 48 18.27 -10.19 17.86
CA VAL A 48 19.07 -10.17 16.64
C VAL A 48 19.79 -11.50 16.44
N ASP A 49 20.40 -12.06 17.49
CA ASP A 49 21.13 -13.32 17.44
C ASP A 49 20.18 -14.49 17.11
N LEU A 50 19.01 -14.53 17.74
CA LEU A 50 17.98 -15.53 17.45
C LEU A 50 17.56 -15.47 15.98
N LEU A 51 17.30 -14.27 15.46
CA LEU A 51 16.89 -14.08 14.06
C LEU A 51 18.02 -14.42 13.09
N ARG A 52 19.28 -14.08 13.40
CA ARG A 52 20.45 -14.44 12.58
C ARG A 52 20.61 -15.95 12.47
N ILE A 53 20.56 -16.67 13.59
CA ILE A 53 20.67 -18.13 13.63
C ILE A 53 19.52 -18.76 12.83
N ARG A 54 18.29 -18.30 13.06
CA ARG A 54 17.10 -18.94 12.49
C ARG A 54 16.92 -18.69 11.00
N LEU A 55 17.36 -17.53 10.52
CA LEU A 55 17.28 -17.17 9.10
C LEU A 55 18.59 -17.46 8.35
N GLU A 56 19.55 -18.10 9.02
CA GLU A 56 20.85 -18.50 8.48
C GLU A 56 21.60 -17.31 7.85
N PHE A 57 21.55 -16.15 8.51
CA PHE A 57 22.27 -14.96 8.03
C PHE A 57 23.74 -15.06 8.38
N ASP A 58 24.58 -14.79 7.39
CA ASP A 58 26.01 -14.60 7.54
C ASP A 58 26.35 -13.12 7.84
N ASP A 59 27.64 -12.83 7.93
CA ASP A 59 28.16 -11.48 8.20
C ASP A 59 27.98 -10.51 7.02
N SER A 60 27.46 -10.97 5.88
CA SER A 60 27.16 -10.08 4.75
C SER A 60 26.01 -9.13 5.07
N PHE A 61 25.14 -9.48 6.01
CA PHE A 61 24.11 -8.61 6.57
C PHE A 61 24.69 -7.73 7.68
N ASN A 62 25.41 -6.70 7.26
CA ASN A 62 26.20 -5.85 8.13
C ASN A 62 25.46 -4.63 8.69
N VAL A 63 24.21 -4.37 8.29
CA VAL A 63 23.41 -3.27 8.87
C VAL A 63 22.05 -3.80 9.34
N ILE A 64 21.65 -3.42 10.55
CA ILE A 64 20.35 -3.75 11.13
C ILE A 64 19.50 -2.49 11.18
N LYS A 65 18.30 -2.55 10.61
CA LYS A 65 17.26 -1.52 10.70
C LYS A 65 16.21 -1.95 11.72
N LEU A 66 16.12 -1.22 12.81
CA LEU A 66 15.16 -1.40 13.90
C LEU A 66 14.00 -0.42 13.73
N GLY A 67 12.77 -0.91 13.61
CA GLY A 67 11.58 -0.05 13.49
C GLY A 67 11.29 0.70 14.79
N ARG A 68 11.15 2.03 14.76
CA ARG A 68 10.78 2.81 15.97
C ARG A 68 9.28 2.84 16.22
N ARG A 69 8.51 2.72 15.15
CA ARG A 69 7.04 2.78 15.16
C ARG A 69 6.40 1.40 15.00
N GLU A 70 7.20 0.38 14.71
CA GLU A 70 6.77 -0.98 14.36
C GLU A 70 7.73 -2.00 14.98
N LEU A 71 7.21 -3.17 15.36
CA LEU A 71 8.01 -4.32 15.83
C LEU A 71 8.58 -5.04 14.62
N LYS A 72 9.57 -4.41 13.98
CA LYS A 72 10.19 -4.91 12.76
C LYS A 72 11.70 -4.79 12.87
N VAL A 73 12.39 -5.84 12.45
CA VAL A 73 13.84 -5.84 12.30
C VAL A 73 14.13 -6.15 10.83
N SER A 74 14.95 -5.34 10.17
CA SER A 74 15.41 -5.65 8.82
C SER A 74 16.92 -5.79 8.82
N PHE A 75 17.39 -6.84 8.16
CA PHE A 75 18.80 -7.12 7.92
C PHE A 75 19.14 -6.63 6.52
N LEU A 76 20.12 -5.75 6.42
CA LEU A 76 20.52 -5.08 5.19
C LEU A 76 21.97 -5.44 4.88
N SER A 77 22.23 -5.85 3.64
CA SER A 77 23.57 -6.15 3.16
C SER A 77 24.13 -4.97 2.36
N TYR A 78 25.20 -4.38 2.86
CA TYR A 78 25.99 -3.34 2.21
C TYR A 78 27.43 -3.80 2.05
N PRO A 79 27.78 -4.58 1.01
CA PRO A 79 29.10 -5.19 0.86
C PRO A 79 30.26 -4.18 1.00
N ASP A 80 30.07 -2.97 0.49
CA ASP A 80 31.09 -1.90 0.52
C ASP A 80 30.98 -0.94 1.70
N PHE A 81 30.34 -1.33 2.82
CA PHE A 81 30.04 -0.41 3.92
C PHE A 81 31.28 0.35 4.41
N PHE A 82 32.40 -0.33 4.63
CA PHE A 82 33.63 0.29 5.13
C PHE A 82 34.53 0.83 4.00
N SER A 83 34.53 0.18 2.84
CA SER A 83 35.41 0.48 1.70
C SER A 83 34.91 1.66 0.85
N GLY A 84 33.61 1.71 0.55
CA GLY A 84 33.02 2.73 -0.32
C GLY A 84 32.59 3.98 0.44
N PRO A 85 32.57 5.18 -0.19
CA PRO A 85 32.04 6.39 0.45
C PRO A 85 30.51 6.29 0.66
N HIS A 86 29.80 5.78 -0.34
CA HIS A 86 28.34 5.61 -0.35
C HIS A 86 27.99 4.18 -0.80
N PRO A 87 27.96 3.21 0.11
CA PRO A 87 27.69 1.81 -0.22
C PRO A 87 26.24 1.66 -0.70
N HIS A 88 26.04 0.84 -1.73
CA HIS A 88 24.71 0.50 -2.21
C HIS A 88 24.15 -0.71 -1.47
N LEU A 89 22.83 -0.73 -1.32
CA LEU A 89 22.10 -1.87 -0.78
C LEU A 89 22.16 -3.01 -1.81
N SER A 90 22.69 -4.16 -1.42
CA SER A 90 22.68 -5.37 -2.25
C SER A 90 21.42 -6.20 -2.00
N GLU A 91 21.05 -6.32 -0.72
CA GLU A 91 19.95 -7.17 -0.28
C GLU A 91 19.31 -6.65 1.01
N SER A 92 17.99 -6.81 1.14
CA SER A 92 17.24 -6.53 2.35
C SER A 92 16.36 -7.72 2.73
N VAL A 93 16.39 -8.09 4.01
CA VAL A 93 15.46 -9.06 4.59
C VAL A 93 14.75 -8.42 5.78
N GLY A 94 13.46 -8.12 5.61
CA GLY A 94 12.61 -7.57 6.67
C GLY A 94 11.85 -8.67 7.41
N VAL A 95 11.90 -8.65 8.73
CA VAL A 95 11.18 -9.55 9.63
C VAL A 95 10.16 -8.75 10.42
N ASP A 96 8.88 -9.03 10.21
CA ASP A 96 7.81 -8.55 11.06
C ASP A 96 7.75 -9.43 12.32
N LEU A 97 8.08 -8.86 13.48
CA LEU A 97 8.21 -9.64 14.71
C LEU A 97 6.84 -10.04 15.30
N VAL A 98 5.74 -9.39 14.87
CA VAL A 98 4.39 -9.69 15.36
C VAL A 98 3.81 -10.91 14.63
N THR A 99 4.01 -10.96 13.32
CA THR A 99 3.43 -11.98 12.43
C THR A 99 4.43 -13.08 12.10
N GLY A 100 5.72 -12.82 12.29
CA GLY A 100 6.79 -13.72 11.89
C GLY A 100 7.10 -13.71 10.38
N LYS A 101 6.44 -12.86 9.60
CA LYS A 101 6.62 -12.81 8.15
C LYS A 101 8.00 -12.28 7.78
N VAL A 102 8.65 -12.97 6.86
CA VAL A 102 9.96 -12.61 6.32
C VAL A 102 9.79 -12.18 4.86
N ARG A 103 10.27 -10.98 4.52
CA ARG A 103 10.28 -10.47 3.15
C ARG A 103 11.71 -10.21 2.72
N ARG A 104 12.15 -10.90 1.66
CA ARG A 104 13.46 -10.75 1.03
C ARG A 104 13.35 -9.93 -0.25
N THR A 105 14.33 -9.05 -0.50
CA THR A 105 14.37 -8.22 -1.71
C THR A 105 15.81 -8.01 -2.16
N GLN A 106 16.07 -8.26 -3.44
CA GLN A 106 17.38 -8.11 -4.05
C GLN A 106 17.48 -6.79 -4.83
N TYR A 107 18.61 -6.12 -4.66
CA TYR A 107 18.91 -4.81 -5.27
C TYR A 107 20.20 -4.83 -6.10
N GLY A 108 21.07 -5.83 -5.92
CA GLY A 108 22.39 -5.86 -6.56
C GLY A 108 22.40 -5.82 -8.09
N HIS A 109 21.31 -6.22 -8.75
CA HIS A 109 21.16 -6.15 -10.22
C HIS A 109 20.53 -4.83 -10.71
N ARG A 110 20.08 -3.94 -9.82
CA ARG A 110 19.41 -2.69 -10.19
C ARG A 110 20.45 -1.64 -10.59
N GLU A 111 20.14 -0.84 -11.61
CA GLU A 111 21.03 0.23 -12.07
C GLU A 111 21.12 1.38 -11.05
N ASN A 112 20.01 1.70 -10.38
CA ASN A 112 19.91 2.77 -9.39
C ASN A 112 19.47 2.25 -8.01
N PRO A 113 20.30 1.48 -7.30
CA PRO A 113 19.97 0.95 -5.99
C PRO A 113 19.99 2.05 -4.92
N PRO A 114 19.29 1.87 -3.78
CA PRO A 114 19.43 2.73 -2.61
C PRO A 114 20.87 2.72 -2.08
N ILE A 115 21.35 3.85 -1.57
CA ILE A 115 22.69 4.02 -0.99
C ILE A 115 22.62 4.57 0.44
N LEU A 116 23.69 4.37 1.21
CA LEU A 116 23.89 5.05 2.48
C LEU A 116 24.72 6.32 2.33
N HIS A 117 24.34 7.32 3.11
CA HIS A 117 25.09 8.54 3.36
C HIS A 117 25.16 8.81 4.87
N ARG A 118 26.12 9.63 5.32
CA ARG A 118 26.38 9.93 6.75
C ARG A 118 26.68 8.66 7.57
N LYS A 119 27.66 7.87 7.11
CA LYS A 119 27.97 6.53 7.66
C LYS A 119 28.45 6.57 9.11
N GLU A 120 29.05 7.66 9.54
CA GLU A 120 29.44 7.90 10.93
C GLU A 120 28.26 7.79 11.90
N THR A 121 27.04 8.07 11.44
CA THR A 121 25.84 7.96 12.28
C THR A 121 25.43 6.52 12.58
N PHE A 122 25.91 5.52 11.82
CA PHE A 122 25.56 4.11 12.01
C PHE A 122 26.46 3.40 13.03
N LEU A 123 27.57 4.02 13.40
CA LEU A 123 28.63 3.45 14.23
C LEU A 123 28.61 4.03 15.66
N PRO A 124 29.16 3.31 16.64
CA PRO A 124 29.48 3.89 17.95
C PRO A 124 30.46 5.05 17.83
N ASN A 125 30.35 6.04 18.73
CA ASN A 125 31.16 7.26 18.68
C ASN A 125 32.68 7.02 18.81
N ASP A 126 33.08 5.93 19.44
CA ASP A 126 34.47 5.50 19.65
C ASP A 126 35.01 4.58 18.55
N HIS A 127 34.19 4.24 17.55
CA HIS A 127 34.62 3.37 16.45
C HIS A 127 35.73 4.04 15.61
N PRO A 128 36.80 3.32 15.23
CA PRO A 128 37.99 3.91 14.58
C PRO A 128 37.71 4.57 13.23
N ASP A 129 36.68 4.12 12.50
CA ASP A 129 36.27 4.71 11.22
C ASP A 129 35.37 5.97 11.34
N VAL A 130 34.84 6.30 12.52
CA VAL A 130 33.95 7.46 12.68
C VAL A 130 34.62 8.78 12.29
N PRO A 131 35.86 9.10 12.72
CA PRO A 131 36.54 10.32 12.28
C PRO A 131 36.69 10.42 10.76
N LYS A 132 36.93 9.28 10.08
CA LYS A 132 37.07 9.21 8.62
C LYS A 132 35.75 9.52 7.93
N PHE A 133 34.64 8.94 8.39
CA PHE A 133 33.31 9.15 7.78
C PHE A 133 32.73 10.51 8.11
N ARG A 134 32.89 11.00 9.36
CA ARG A 134 32.43 12.33 9.76
C ARG A 134 33.07 13.43 8.92
N ARG A 135 34.39 13.36 8.71
CA ARG A 135 35.09 14.33 7.87
C ARG A 135 34.54 14.34 6.45
N LEU A 136 34.27 13.18 5.87
CA LEU A 136 33.68 13.09 4.54
C LEU A 136 32.30 13.76 4.50
N THR A 137 31.46 13.52 5.51
CA THR A 137 30.14 14.17 5.62
C THR A 137 30.25 15.69 5.80
N GLU A 138 31.20 16.18 6.59
CA GLU A 138 31.45 17.63 6.72
C GLU A 138 31.86 18.24 5.37
N GLU A 139 32.78 17.60 4.63
CA GLU A 139 33.19 18.02 3.27
C GLU A 139 31.98 18.07 2.30
N GLU A 140 31.09 17.08 2.37
CA GLU A 140 29.88 17.01 1.54
C GLU A 140 28.82 18.05 1.90
N GLU A 141 28.67 18.38 3.20
CA GLU A 141 27.77 19.43 3.69
C GLU A 141 28.25 20.82 3.27
N GLU A 142 29.54 21.09 3.40
CA GLU A 142 30.15 22.34 2.94
C GLU A 142 30.02 22.50 1.42
N ALA A 143 30.09 21.40 0.68
CA ALA A 143 29.82 21.37 -0.76
C ALA A 143 28.32 21.49 -1.12
N GLY A 144 27.42 21.52 -0.13
CA GLY A 144 25.97 21.65 -0.30
C GLY A 144 25.31 20.43 -0.93
N LEU A 145 25.88 19.22 -0.78
CA LEU A 145 25.30 17.99 -1.34
C LEU A 145 24.06 17.50 -0.58
N TYR A 146 23.77 18.09 0.59
CA TYR A 146 22.64 17.77 1.45
C TYR A 146 21.52 18.82 1.45
N GLU A 147 21.55 19.81 0.55
CA GLU A 147 20.53 20.88 0.48
C GLU A 147 19.13 20.36 0.09
N ASP A 148 19.06 19.42 -0.87
CA ASP A 148 17.84 18.66 -1.19
C ASP A 148 18.12 17.17 -0.96
N THR A 149 17.58 16.61 0.13
CA THR A 149 17.81 15.21 0.51
C THR A 149 16.80 14.24 -0.09
N SER A 150 15.87 14.69 -0.93
CA SER A 150 14.73 13.85 -1.35
C SER A 150 15.10 12.75 -2.34
N THR A 151 16.19 12.91 -3.10
CA THR A 151 16.61 11.96 -4.15
C THR A 151 18.01 11.37 -3.92
N ILE A 152 18.80 11.94 -3.01
CA ILE A 152 20.19 11.54 -2.74
C ILE A 152 20.35 10.13 -2.15
N GLY A 153 19.23 9.51 -1.74
CA GLY A 153 19.20 8.13 -1.26
C GLY A 153 19.44 7.07 -2.34
N PHE A 154 19.63 7.46 -3.61
CA PHE A 154 19.80 6.58 -4.76
C PHE A 154 21.13 6.84 -5.47
N LYS A 155 21.80 5.76 -5.91
CA LYS A 155 23.16 5.78 -6.46
C LYS A 155 23.35 6.78 -7.60
N LEU A 156 22.56 6.67 -8.66
CA LEU A 156 22.68 7.50 -9.86
C LEU A 156 22.32 8.97 -9.56
N ASN A 157 21.31 9.21 -8.72
CA ASN A 157 20.95 10.57 -8.31
C ASN A 157 22.10 11.25 -7.54
N TRP A 158 22.78 10.50 -6.67
CA TRP A 158 23.97 10.99 -5.96
C TRP A 158 25.16 11.26 -6.89
N GLU A 159 25.47 10.32 -7.78
CA GLU A 159 26.55 10.46 -8.76
C GLU A 159 26.34 11.68 -9.68
N ARG A 160 25.10 11.96 -10.06
CA ARG A 160 24.74 13.15 -10.85
C ARG A 160 24.87 14.45 -10.08
N LEU A 161 24.44 14.47 -8.82
CA LEU A 161 24.60 15.64 -7.97
C LEU A 161 26.08 16.01 -7.83
N LEU A 162 26.94 15.00 -7.64
CA LEU A 162 28.39 15.17 -7.61
C LEU A 162 28.93 15.69 -8.95
N ALA A 163 28.56 15.06 -10.07
CA ALA A 163 29.00 15.50 -11.39
C ALA A 163 28.57 16.95 -11.70
N LYS A 164 27.33 17.33 -11.34
CA LYS A 164 26.80 18.69 -11.50
C LYS A 164 27.60 19.72 -10.71
N LYS A 165 28.07 19.37 -9.51
CA LYS A 165 28.95 20.23 -8.69
C LYS A 165 30.43 20.09 -9.06
N GLY A 166 30.78 19.20 -10.00
CA GLY A 166 32.15 18.95 -10.43
C GLY A 166 33.00 18.24 -9.38
N LEU A 167 32.36 17.40 -8.56
CA LEU A 167 32.94 16.74 -7.39
C LEU A 167 33.00 15.22 -7.61
N GLY A 168 33.90 14.56 -6.88
CA GLY A 168 34.09 13.12 -6.89
C GLY A 168 34.77 12.63 -5.62
N TYR A 169 35.15 11.34 -5.62
CA TYR A 169 35.78 10.73 -4.47
C TYR A 169 37.15 10.12 -4.78
N ARG A 170 38.09 10.27 -3.85
CA ARG A 170 39.29 9.45 -3.76
C ARG A 170 39.33 8.78 -2.39
N GLY A 171 38.83 7.55 -2.30
CA GLY A 171 38.51 6.92 -1.03
C GLY A 171 37.38 7.66 -0.31
N HIS A 172 37.58 8.01 0.96
CA HIS A 172 36.65 8.83 1.76
C HIS A 172 37.08 10.30 1.82
N ARG A 173 37.41 10.88 0.67
CA ARG A 173 37.73 12.31 0.51
C ARG A 173 36.99 12.85 -0.69
N LEU A 174 36.34 14.00 -0.51
CA LEU A 174 35.75 14.76 -1.58
C LEU A 174 36.85 15.50 -2.35
N ILE A 175 36.85 15.37 -3.67
CA ILE A 175 37.81 16.04 -4.55
C ILE A 175 37.09 16.77 -5.68
N GLU A 176 37.67 17.88 -6.13
CA GLU A 176 37.23 18.50 -7.38
C GLU A 176 37.72 17.69 -8.56
N ILE A 177 36.82 17.40 -9.48
CA ILE A 177 37.14 16.73 -10.73
C ILE A 177 37.25 17.76 -11.86
N GLY A 178 38.36 17.68 -12.61
CA GLY A 178 38.59 18.50 -13.80
C GLY A 178 37.58 18.25 -14.92
N THR A 179 37.40 19.23 -15.80
CA THR A 179 36.43 19.24 -16.91
C THR A 179 36.53 18.03 -17.85
N SER A 180 37.71 17.42 -17.99
CA SER A 180 37.93 16.25 -18.85
C SER A 180 37.28 14.97 -18.32
N GLU A 181 37.19 14.80 -16.99
CA GLU A 181 36.53 13.65 -16.34
C GLU A 181 35.03 13.92 -16.08
N ARG A 182 34.61 15.20 -16.01
CA ARG A 182 33.17 15.57 -16.01
C ARG A 182 32.45 15.05 -17.24
N ASN A 183 33.14 15.07 -18.39
CA ASN A 183 32.60 14.55 -19.64
C ASN A 183 32.52 13.02 -19.66
N ASP A 184 33.41 12.27 -19.01
CA ASP A 184 33.40 10.80 -19.07
C ASP A 184 32.25 10.20 -18.21
N VAL A 185 31.85 10.89 -17.13
CA VAL A 185 30.66 10.53 -16.33
C VAL A 185 29.36 10.96 -17.01
N SER A 186 29.33 12.13 -17.67
CA SER A 186 28.16 12.54 -18.46
C SER A 186 27.97 11.72 -19.75
N VAL A 187 29.06 11.24 -20.37
CA VAL A 187 29.04 10.49 -21.65
C VAL A 187 28.64 9.02 -21.48
N ARG A 188 28.70 8.44 -20.27
CA ARG A 188 28.17 7.08 -20.00
C ARG A 188 26.65 7.01 -19.96
N HIS A 189 25.98 8.13 -19.76
CA HIS A 189 24.55 8.25 -20.02
C HIS A 189 24.39 8.47 -21.53
N ARG A 190 24.03 7.40 -22.25
CA ARG A 190 23.87 7.45 -23.70
C ARG A 190 22.84 8.54 -24.03
N ASP A 191 23.29 9.61 -24.68
CA ASP A 191 22.49 10.59 -25.40
C ASP A 191 21.82 9.95 -26.63
N ALA A 192 21.11 8.83 -26.43
CA ALA A 192 20.11 8.41 -27.39
C ALA A 192 18.94 9.39 -27.20
N GLN A 193 18.70 10.23 -28.19
CA GLN A 193 17.52 11.09 -28.21
C GLN A 193 16.29 10.19 -28.35
N ILE A 194 15.67 9.81 -27.23
CA ILE A 194 14.50 8.94 -27.19
C ILE A 194 13.24 9.80 -27.33
N ASP A 195 12.38 9.44 -28.27
CA ASP A 195 11.18 10.22 -28.59
C ASP A 195 10.02 9.85 -27.64
N ARG A 196 10.14 10.16 -26.34
CA ARG A 196 9.16 9.78 -25.30
C ARG A 196 7.71 10.17 -25.67
N HIS A 197 7.53 11.34 -26.28
CA HIS A 197 6.22 11.86 -26.70
C HIS A 197 5.47 10.93 -27.68
N ARG A 198 6.17 10.05 -28.40
CA ARG A 198 5.56 9.10 -29.34
C ARG A 198 4.99 7.86 -28.67
N ALA A 199 5.22 7.68 -27.37
CA ALA A 199 4.62 6.63 -26.56
C ALA A 199 3.19 6.95 -26.10
N ALA A 200 2.75 8.20 -26.21
CA ALA A 200 1.37 8.59 -25.92
C ALA A 200 0.41 7.97 -26.95
N ILE A 201 -0.64 7.30 -26.46
CA ILE A 201 -1.65 6.63 -27.29
C ILE A 201 -2.97 7.37 -27.13
N ALA A 202 -3.60 7.73 -28.25
CA ALA A 202 -4.95 8.27 -28.27
C ALA A 202 -5.96 7.16 -27.96
N ARG A 203 -6.86 7.40 -27.01
CA ARG A 203 -7.93 6.45 -26.65
C ARG A 203 -9.27 7.16 -26.48
N SER A 204 -10.35 6.42 -26.74
CA SER A 204 -11.73 6.90 -26.61
C SER A 204 -12.37 6.52 -25.27
N GLU A 205 -11.60 5.98 -24.33
CA GLU A 205 -12.09 5.53 -23.02
C GLU A 205 -11.14 5.94 -21.90
N PHE A 206 -11.68 6.03 -20.68
CA PHE A 206 -10.86 6.21 -19.48
C PHE A 206 -9.81 5.11 -19.33
N SER A 207 -8.65 5.52 -18.86
CA SER A 207 -7.60 4.59 -18.46
C SER A 207 -8.02 3.68 -17.33
N ARG A 208 -7.39 2.51 -17.27
CA ARG A 208 -7.58 1.56 -16.18
C ARG A 208 -7.40 2.20 -14.79
N PRO A 209 -6.35 2.99 -14.50
CA PRO A 209 -6.22 3.64 -13.19
C PRO A 209 -7.35 4.61 -12.87
N ILE A 210 -7.86 5.37 -13.84
CA ILE A 210 -8.98 6.29 -13.61
C ILE A 210 -10.29 5.53 -13.40
N LYS A 211 -10.52 4.45 -14.18
CA LYS A 211 -11.67 3.55 -13.95
C LYS A 211 -11.63 2.97 -12.53
N LEU A 212 -10.49 2.49 -12.06
CA LEU A 212 -10.33 1.99 -10.68
C LEU A 212 -10.55 3.08 -9.63
N LEU A 213 -10.00 4.26 -9.85
CA LEU A 213 -10.16 5.41 -8.95
C LEU A 213 -11.63 5.79 -8.77
N LEU A 214 -12.40 5.81 -9.86
CA LEU A 214 -13.84 6.08 -9.85
C LEU A 214 -14.64 4.92 -9.22
N ASN A 215 -14.35 3.67 -9.61
CA ASN A 215 -15.04 2.49 -9.10
C ASN A 215 -14.88 2.31 -7.58
N HIS A 216 -13.71 2.66 -7.04
CA HIS A 216 -13.46 2.63 -5.60
C HIS A 216 -13.91 3.91 -4.87
N GLY A 217 -14.57 4.85 -5.57
CA GLY A 217 -15.04 6.11 -4.99
C GLY A 217 -13.91 6.98 -4.42
N GLN A 218 -12.67 6.77 -4.89
CA GLN A 218 -11.49 7.46 -4.38
C GLN A 218 -11.26 8.82 -5.03
N LEU A 219 -12.00 9.17 -6.09
CA LEU A 219 -12.12 10.54 -6.58
C LEU A 219 -13.49 11.10 -6.18
N ARG A 220 -13.51 11.95 -5.16
CA ARG A 220 -14.74 12.58 -4.66
C ARG A 220 -15.11 13.75 -5.55
N ARG A 221 -16.39 14.13 -5.58
CA ARG A 221 -16.88 15.25 -6.42
C ARG A 221 -16.26 16.60 -6.07
N CYS A 222 -15.83 16.79 -4.82
CA CYS A 222 -15.17 18.00 -4.35
C CYS A 222 -13.64 17.97 -4.48
N ASP A 223 -13.05 16.84 -4.91
CA ASP A 223 -11.60 16.72 -5.03
C ASP A 223 -11.11 17.40 -6.32
N ARG A 224 -9.96 18.08 -6.24
CA ARG A 224 -9.20 18.44 -7.43
C ARG A 224 -8.41 17.20 -7.88
N PHE A 225 -8.40 17.00 -9.19
CA PHE A 225 -7.65 15.96 -9.86
C PHE A 225 -6.55 16.58 -10.73
N PHE A 226 -5.33 16.07 -10.60
CA PHE A 226 -4.19 16.47 -11.41
C PHE A 226 -3.51 15.26 -12.04
N ASP A 227 -3.42 15.27 -13.37
CA ASP A 227 -2.75 14.23 -14.14
C ASP A 227 -1.32 14.65 -14.49
N TYR A 228 -0.35 14.00 -13.85
CA TYR A 228 1.08 14.22 -14.07
C TYR A 228 1.53 13.36 -15.25
N GLY A 229 1.76 14.00 -16.40
CA GLY A 229 2.06 13.34 -17.68
C GLY A 229 0.79 12.93 -18.42
N CYS A 230 -0.14 13.87 -18.60
CA CYS A 230 -1.46 13.59 -19.19
C CYS A 230 -1.43 13.17 -20.67
N GLY A 231 -0.30 13.30 -21.36
CA GLY A 231 -0.19 13.06 -22.79
C GLY A 231 -1.21 13.90 -23.56
N LEU A 232 -2.05 13.25 -24.35
CA LEU A 232 -3.10 13.88 -25.14
C LEU A 232 -4.28 14.42 -24.32
N GLY A 233 -4.35 14.11 -23.02
CA GLY A 233 -5.35 14.65 -22.10
C GLY A 233 -6.71 13.95 -22.11
N ASP A 234 -6.83 12.76 -22.70
CA ASP A 234 -8.09 12.02 -22.82
C ASP A 234 -8.79 11.81 -21.46
N ASP A 235 -8.04 11.39 -20.42
CA ASP A 235 -8.59 11.17 -19.08
C ASP A 235 -9.04 12.47 -18.42
N VAL A 236 -8.27 13.55 -18.58
CA VAL A 236 -8.58 14.88 -18.04
C VAL A 236 -9.85 15.44 -18.69
N ASN A 237 -9.97 15.31 -20.01
CA ASN A 237 -11.14 15.77 -20.75
C ASN A 237 -12.38 14.98 -20.36
N GLY A 238 -12.30 13.65 -20.29
CA GLY A 238 -13.43 12.82 -19.83
C GLY A 238 -13.87 13.14 -18.40
N LEU A 239 -12.92 13.41 -17.49
CA LEU A 239 -13.26 13.79 -16.11
C LEU A 239 -13.95 15.16 -16.05
N LYS A 240 -13.54 16.12 -16.89
CA LYS A 240 -14.21 17.43 -17.01
C LYS A 240 -15.63 17.30 -17.55
N GLU A 241 -15.86 16.42 -18.53
CA GLU A 241 -17.21 16.12 -19.04
C GLU A 241 -18.12 15.52 -17.96
N LEU A 242 -17.54 14.75 -17.03
CA LEU A 242 -18.22 14.25 -15.84
C LEU A 242 -18.32 15.28 -14.70
N GLU A 243 -17.99 16.55 -14.93
CA GLU A 243 -18.04 17.66 -13.96
C GLU A 243 -17.05 17.51 -12.78
N TYR A 244 -15.94 16.80 -12.95
CA TYR A 244 -14.84 16.81 -11.98
C TYR A 244 -13.88 17.98 -12.24
N ALA A 245 -13.28 18.50 -11.16
CA ALA A 245 -12.25 19.52 -11.23
C ALA A 245 -10.90 18.90 -11.64
N ALA A 246 -10.74 18.60 -12.93
CA ALA A 246 -9.58 17.90 -13.47
C ALA A 246 -8.65 18.83 -14.27
N THR A 247 -7.34 18.58 -14.15
CA THR A 247 -6.27 19.30 -14.84
C THR A 247 -5.15 18.32 -15.18
N GLY A 248 -4.29 18.67 -16.14
CA GLY A 248 -3.18 17.83 -16.53
C GLY A 248 -1.98 18.65 -16.94
N TRP A 249 -0.80 18.07 -16.79
CA TRP A 249 0.46 18.62 -17.27
C TRP A 249 1.20 17.54 -18.05
N ASP A 250 1.85 17.93 -19.15
CA ASP A 250 2.71 17.05 -19.92
C ASP A 250 3.87 17.86 -20.50
N PRO A 251 5.13 17.38 -20.43
CA PRO A 251 6.28 18.15 -20.90
C PRO A 251 6.26 18.45 -22.40
N PHE A 252 5.53 17.68 -23.21
CA PHE A 252 5.43 17.86 -24.66
C PHE A 252 4.06 18.35 -25.10
N PHE A 253 2.98 17.72 -24.62
CA PHE A 253 1.62 17.98 -25.08
C PHE A 253 0.93 19.14 -24.34
N ALA A 254 1.36 19.44 -23.11
CA ALA A 254 0.81 20.54 -22.30
C ALA A 254 1.91 21.31 -21.55
N PRO A 255 2.95 21.83 -22.23
CA PRO A 255 4.11 22.45 -21.59
C PRO A 255 3.80 23.80 -20.94
N HIS A 256 2.70 24.45 -21.37
CA HIS A 256 2.28 25.75 -20.86
C HIS A 256 1.44 25.65 -19.58
N GLU A 257 0.93 24.46 -19.27
CA GLU A 257 0.21 24.22 -18.02
C GLU A 257 1.20 24.16 -16.85
N THR A 258 0.77 24.59 -15.67
CA THR A 258 1.63 24.54 -14.47
C THR A 258 1.26 23.35 -13.62
N LYS A 259 2.27 22.65 -13.08
CA LYS A 259 2.04 21.61 -12.08
C LYS A 259 1.38 22.20 -10.85
N GLN A 260 0.27 21.61 -10.42
CA GLN A 260 -0.53 22.14 -9.33
C GLN A 260 -0.81 21.08 -8.26
N ARG A 261 -1.07 21.55 -7.03
CA ARG A 261 -1.43 20.67 -5.93
C ARG A 261 -2.90 20.25 -6.03
N ALA A 262 -3.14 18.97 -5.77
CA ALA A 262 -4.46 18.37 -5.88
C ALA A 262 -4.66 17.29 -4.80
N GLU A 263 -5.92 17.10 -4.38
CA GLU A 263 -6.30 16.01 -3.49
C GLU A 263 -5.91 14.66 -4.10
N VAL A 264 -6.14 14.49 -5.41
CA VAL A 264 -5.75 13.28 -6.13
C VAL A 264 -4.80 13.62 -7.29
N VAL A 265 -3.63 12.97 -7.29
CA VAL A 265 -2.66 13.06 -8.38
C VAL A 265 -2.54 11.71 -9.07
N SER A 266 -2.57 11.68 -10.40
CA SER A 266 -2.27 10.48 -11.18
C SER A 266 -0.88 10.58 -11.81
N LEU A 267 -0.11 9.50 -11.71
CA LEU A 267 1.16 9.28 -12.41
C LEU A 267 0.99 8.01 -13.25
N GLY A 268 0.20 8.15 -14.33
CA GLY A 268 -0.22 7.04 -15.18
C GLY A 268 0.79 6.73 -16.28
N PHE A 269 1.49 5.60 -16.19
CA PHE A 269 2.42 5.07 -17.20
C PHE A 269 3.66 5.95 -17.52
N VAL A 270 3.81 7.09 -16.86
CA VAL A 270 4.95 8.01 -17.04
C VAL A 270 6.28 7.35 -16.71
N LEU A 271 6.33 6.55 -15.63
CA LEU A 271 7.56 5.85 -15.25
C LEU A 271 8.00 4.82 -16.27
N ASN A 272 7.12 4.35 -17.17
CA ASN A 272 7.48 3.39 -18.20
C ASN A 272 8.29 4.03 -19.33
N VAL A 273 8.09 5.32 -19.61
CA VAL A 273 8.68 5.99 -20.78
C VAL A 273 9.98 6.73 -20.46
N ILE A 274 10.38 6.74 -19.19
CA ILE A 274 11.61 7.38 -18.72
C ILE A 274 12.72 6.31 -18.70
N GLU A 275 13.63 6.40 -19.67
CA GLU A 275 14.80 5.52 -19.82
C GLU A 275 15.80 5.63 -18.68
N ASP A 276 15.74 6.74 -17.95
CA ASP A 276 16.70 7.10 -16.93
C ASP A 276 16.18 6.75 -15.53
N PRO A 277 16.81 5.79 -14.83
CA PRO A 277 16.38 5.39 -13.49
C PRO A 277 16.44 6.51 -12.45
N ALA A 278 17.34 7.49 -12.59
CA ALA A 278 17.42 8.61 -11.64
C ALA A 278 16.29 9.61 -11.86
N GLU A 279 15.95 9.90 -13.11
CA GLU A 279 14.81 10.75 -13.45
C GLU A 279 13.48 10.12 -13.01
N ARG A 280 13.33 8.78 -13.08
CA ARG A 280 12.14 8.09 -12.55
C ARG A 280 11.90 8.39 -11.07
N VAL A 281 12.96 8.39 -10.26
CA VAL A 281 12.87 8.73 -8.83
C VAL A 281 12.48 10.20 -8.65
N GLU A 282 13.11 11.10 -9.40
CA GLU A 282 12.81 12.54 -9.36
C GLU A 282 11.36 12.83 -9.72
N VAL A 283 10.84 12.23 -10.79
CA VAL A 283 9.45 12.36 -11.24
C VAL A 283 8.47 11.80 -10.21
N LEU A 284 8.76 10.65 -9.61
CA LEU A 284 7.91 10.08 -8.57
C LEU A 284 7.85 10.97 -7.32
N VAL A 285 8.99 11.49 -6.87
CA VAL A 285 9.06 12.42 -5.74
C VAL A 285 8.35 13.73 -6.07
N ASP A 286 8.50 14.26 -7.28
CA ASP A 286 7.83 15.49 -7.71
C ASP A 286 6.31 15.32 -7.77
N ALA A 287 5.81 14.24 -8.38
CA ALA A 287 4.39 13.91 -8.39
C ALA A 287 3.83 13.83 -6.97
N TRP A 288 4.57 13.21 -6.05
CA TRP A 288 4.20 13.15 -4.64
C TRP A 288 4.13 14.53 -3.99
N ARG A 289 5.07 15.45 -4.27
CA ARG A 289 5.03 16.84 -3.74
C ARG A 289 3.74 17.59 -4.11
N HIS A 290 3.09 17.21 -5.21
CA HIS A 290 1.81 17.78 -5.65
C HIS A 290 0.58 17.08 -5.06
N THR A 291 0.75 15.94 -4.38
CA THR A 291 -0.34 15.16 -3.79
C THR A 291 -0.72 15.63 -2.39
N GLU A 292 -1.99 15.98 -2.18
CA GLU A 292 -2.54 16.34 -0.87
C GLU A 292 -3.19 15.15 -0.16
N ARG A 293 -3.82 14.19 -0.86
CA ARG A 293 -4.46 13.01 -0.25
C ARG A 293 -4.03 11.67 -0.85
N LEU A 294 -4.13 11.49 -2.17
CA LEU A 294 -3.92 10.22 -2.85
C LEU A 294 -3.09 10.38 -4.13
N LEU A 295 -1.99 9.63 -4.23
CA LEU A 295 -1.21 9.47 -5.45
C LEU A 295 -1.54 8.10 -6.07
N VAL A 296 -1.94 8.10 -7.34
CA VAL A 296 -2.14 6.90 -8.14
C VAL A 296 -0.91 6.68 -9.00
N VAL A 297 -0.18 5.60 -8.78
CA VAL A 297 0.99 5.23 -9.60
C VAL A 297 0.62 4.03 -10.45
N SER A 298 0.81 4.12 -11.76
CA SER A 298 0.51 3.01 -12.68
C SER A 298 1.66 2.75 -13.64
N THR A 299 1.97 1.47 -13.82
CA THR A 299 3.06 1.03 -14.71
C THR A 299 2.67 -0.22 -15.51
N LEU A 300 3.27 -0.37 -16.69
CA LEU A 300 3.28 -1.65 -17.41
C LEU A 300 4.01 -2.73 -16.61
N VAL A 301 3.47 -3.95 -16.65
CA VAL A 301 3.90 -5.11 -15.86
C VAL A 301 4.73 -6.07 -16.71
N ALA A 302 5.84 -6.58 -16.16
CA ALA A 302 6.68 -7.58 -16.81
C ALA A 302 5.91 -8.87 -17.17
N GLY A 303 6.26 -9.49 -18.31
CA GLY A 303 5.66 -10.77 -18.74
C GLY A 303 4.47 -10.68 -19.70
N ARG A 304 3.98 -9.47 -20.03
CA ARG A 304 3.03 -9.22 -21.14
C ARG A 304 3.70 -8.68 -22.40
N GLU A 305 5.00 -8.91 -22.52
CA GLU A 305 5.84 -8.32 -23.57
C GLU A 305 5.65 -9.06 -24.91
N ASN A 306 5.33 -8.32 -25.97
CA ASN A 306 5.49 -8.82 -27.33
C ASN A 306 6.97 -8.68 -27.73
N TYR A 307 7.78 -9.66 -27.34
CA TYR A 307 9.24 -9.74 -27.57
C TYR A 307 9.66 -9.80 -29.05
N ALA A 308 8.75 -9.75 -30.01
CA ALA A 308 9.04 -10.05 -31.40
C ALA A 308 9.97 -9.02 -32.09
N CYS A 309 10.16 -7.81 -31.54
CA CYS A 309 10.91 -6.75 -32.23
C CYS A 309 11.36 -5.58 -31.31
N ALA A 310 12.02 -5.85 -30.18
CA ALA A 310 12.54 -4.78 -29.32
C ALA A 310 13.98 -5.02 -28.87
N ASP A 311 14.84 -4.03 -29.05
CA ASP A 311 16.23 -4.04 -28.58
C ASP A 311 16.27 -3.67 -27.09
N ARG A 312 17.11 -4.36 -26.30
CA ARG A 312 17.30 -3.98 -24.89
C ARG A 312 18.09 -2.68 -24.78
N PHE A 313 17.57 -1.74 -24.00
CA PHE A 313 18.21 -0.46 -23.70
C PHE A 313 18.12 -0.19 -22.19
N GLY A 314 19.26 -0.12 -21.49
CA GLY A 314 19.29 -0.03 -20.03
C GLY A 314 18.52 -1.19 -19.38
N ASP A 315 17.57 -0.84 -18.50
CA ASP A 315 16.67 -1.78 -17.82
C ASP A 315 15.30 -1.96 -18.51
N GLY A 316 15.14 -1.45 -19.74
CA GLY A 316 13.91 -1.57 -20.52
C GLY A 316 14.14 -1.94 -21.99
N LEU A 317 13.14 -1.66 -22.81
CA LEU A 317 13.09 -2.00 -24.23
C LEU A 317 12.98 -0.75 -25.09
N LEU A 318 13.75 -0.68 -26.17
CA LEU A 318 13.61 0.31 -27.22
C LEU A 318 12.74 -0.26 -28.35
N THR A 319 11.67 0.45 -28.70
CA THR A 319 10.80 0.05 -29.81
C THR A 319 11.33 0.53 -31.15
N ASN A 320 10.84 -0.05 -32.25
CA ASN A 320 11.08 0.42 -33.61
C ASN A 320 10.69 1.89 -33.87
N ARG A 321 9.90 2.51 -32.98
CA ARG A 321 9.55 3.94 -33.04
C ARG A 321 10.52 4.84 -32.27
N ASN A 322 11.65 4.30 -31.79
CA ASN A 322 12.63 4.98 -30.96
C ASN A 322 12.03 5.50 -29.63
N THR A 323 11.11 4.72 -29.04
CA THR A 323 10.53 4.98 -27.71
C THR A 323 11.05 3.96 -26.71
N PHE A 324 11.38 4.39 -25.50
CA PHE A 324 11.72 3.51 -24.40
C PHE A 324 10.46 3.01 -23.66
N GLN A 325 10.49 1.75 -23.22
CA GLN A 325 9.48 1.17 -22.34
C GLN A 325 10.13 0.28 -21.27
N LYS A 326 10.03 0.70 -20.01
CA LYS A 326 10.32 -0.14 -18.83
C LYS A 326 9.08 -0.95 -18.47
N TYR A 327 9.25 -2.24 -18.21
CA TYR A 327 8.22 -3.09 -17.60
C TYR A 327 8.62 -3.38 -16.16
N PHE A 328 7.70 -3.21 -15.21
CA PHE A 328 7.97 -3.36 -13.79
C PHE A 328 7.49 -4.71 -13.28
N GLU A 329 8.29 -5.32 -12.40
CA GLU A 329 7.79 -6.38 -11.53
C GLU A 329 7.00 -5.77 -10.36
N SER A 330 6.05 -6.51 -9.80
CA SER A 330 5.16 -6.00 -8.75
C SER A 330 5.94 -5.55 -7.51
N ASP A 331 6.93 -6.33 -7.08
CA ASP A 331 7.77 -6.00 -5.92
C ASP A 331 8.77 -4.87 -6.21
N GLU A 332 9.24 -4.77 -7.46
CA GLU A 332 10.08 -3.67 -7.94
C GLU A 332 9.37 -2.32 -7.79
N LEU A 333 8.14 -2.20 -8.29
CA LEU A 333 7.34 -0.98 -8.18
C LEU A 333 7.05 -0.61 -6.72
N LEU A 334 6.59 -1.58 -5.92
CA LEU A 334 6.29 -1.36 -4.51
C LEU A 334 7.54 -0.90 -3.75
N GLY A 335 8.69 -1.53 -4.04
CA GLY A 335 9.98 -1.16 -3.45
C GLY A 335 10.43 0.24 -3.87
N LEU A 336 10.31 0.60 -5.14
CA LEU A 336 10.63 1.94 -5.63
C LEU A 336 9.82 3.01 -4.89
N ILE A 337 8.50 2.81 -4.78
CA ILE A 337 7.60 3.74 -4.07
C ILE A 337 7.96 3.82 -2.58
N GLU A 338 8.20 2.69 -1.92
CA GLU A 338 8.55 2.65 -0.50
C GLU A 338 9.86 3.39 -0.21
N HIS A 339 10.90 3.18 -1.03
CA HIS A 339 12.21 3.81 -0.81
C HIS A 339 12.20 5.29 -1.16
N ALA A 340 11.52 5.68 -2.25
CA ALA A 340 11.48 7.07 -2.69
C ALA A 340 10.56 7.94 -1.83
N LEU A 341 9.40 7.41 -1.42
CA LEU A 341 8.37 8.21 -0.72
C LEU A 341 8.32 7.96 0.79
N HIS A 342 8.96 6.90 1.29
CA HIS A 342 8.90 6.45 2.68
C HIS A 342 7.46 6.16 3.18
N VAL A 343 6.58 5.75 2.27
CA VAL A 343 5.18 5.39 2.52
C VAL A 343 4.92 3.98 2.01
N ASP A 344 4.01 3.24 2.64
CA ASP A 344 3.61 1.90 2.21
C ASP A 344 2.56 1.98 1.09
N PRO A 345 2.88 1.59 -0.16
CA PRO A 345 1.92 1.58 -1.25
C PRO A 345 0.85 0.50 -1.05
N VAL A 346 -0.39 0.81 -1.45
CA VAL A 346 -1.49 -0.17 -1.47
C VAL A 346 -1.69 -0.66 -2.91
N PRO A 347 -1.38 -1.93 -3.21
CA PRO A 347 -1.67 -2.49 -4.53
C PRO A 347 -3.17 -2.63 -4.73
N VAL A 348 -3.66 -2.10 -5.86
CA VAL A 348 -5.07 -2.17 -6.29
C VAL A 348 -5.22 -3.15 -7.44
N GLU A 349 -4.29 -3.14 -8.37
CA GLU A 349 -4.18 -4.07 -9.49
C GLU A 349 -2.69 -4.30 -9.79
N VAL A 350 -2.33 -5.35 -10.52
CA VAL A 350 -0.95 -5.59 -10.93
C VAL A 350 -0.46 -4.37 -11.74
N GLY A 351 0.61 -3.73 -11.25
CA GLY A 351 1.15 -2.50 -11.83
C GLY A 351 0.41 -1.21 -11.44
N ILE A 352 -0.63 -1.25 -10.61
CA ILE A 352 -1.38 -0.06 -10.15
C ILE A 352 -1.42 -0.01 -8.63
N CYS A 353 -0.87 1.06 -8.06
CA CYS A 353 -0.78 1.27 -6.62
C CYS A 353 -1.39 2.62 -6.22
N PHE A 354 -2.06 2.62 -5.08
CA PHE A 354 -2.54 3.83 -4.39
C PHE A 354 -1.61 4.15 -3.22
N VAL A 355 -1.15 5.40 -3.15
CA VAL A 355 -0.28 5.89 -2.08
C VAL A 355 -1.00 7.02 -1.36
N PHE A 356 -1.36 6.77 -0.10
CA PHE A 356 -2.14 7.71 0.71
C PHE A 356 -1.22 8.57 1.58
N ARG A 357 -1.53 9.87 1.67
CA ARG A 357 -0.86 10.80 2.58
C ARG A 357 -1.15 10.48 4.04
N ASP A 358 -2.42 10.23 4.34
CA ASP A 358 -2.90 9.92 5.67
C ASP A 358 -3.24 8.44 5.83
N VAL A 359 -2.81 7.89 6.97
CA VAL A 359 -3.08 6.49 7.33
C VAL A 359 -4.59 6.25 7.50
N SER A 360 -5.35 7.26 7.95
CA SER A 360 -6.81 7.13 8.10
C SER A 360 -7.51 6.89 6.76
N ASP A 361 -7.15 7.65 5.71
CA ASP A 361 -7.73 7.46 4.38
C ASP A 361 -7.34 6.08 3.80
N GLN A 362 -6.10 5.65 4.03
CA GLN A 362 -5.64 4.31 3.65
C GLN A 362 -6.50 3.21 4.31
N GLN A 363 -6.77 3.31 5.61
CA GLN A 363 -7.56 2.31 6.33
C GLN A 363 -9.04 2.36 5.94
N ASP A 364 -9.59 3.55 5.69
CA ASP A 364 -10.95 3.68 5.18
C ASP A 364 -11.09 3.00 3.81
N PHE A 365 -10.13 3.19 2.91
CA PHE A 365 -10.08 2.49 1.62
C PHE A 365 -10.02 0.97 1.80
N LEU A 366 -9.10 0.47 2.64
CA LEU A 366 -8.96 -0.97 2.88
C LEU A 366 -10.21 -1.59 3.50
N SER A 367 -10.86 -0.90 4.44
CA SER A 367 -12.13 -1.39 5.01
C SER A 367 -13.26 -1.35 3.99
N GLN A 368 -13.32 -0.34 3.11
CA GLN A 368 -14.32 -0.26 2.05
C GLN A 368 -14.16 -1.39 1.03
N ARG A 369 -12.91 -1.73 0.67
CA ARG A 369 -12.60 -2.83 -0.25
C ARG A 369 -13.13 -4.18 0.23
N THR A 370 -13.17 -4.42 1.55
CA THR A 370 -13.73 -5.66 2.12
C THR A 370 -15.23 -5.60 2.38
N LYS A 371 -15.92 -4.49 2.09
CA LYS A 371 -17.38 -4.44 2.29
C LYS A 371 -18.11 -5.20 1.20
N ARG A 372 -19.12 -5.96 1.59
CA ARG A 372 -20.06 -6.55 0.64
C ARG A 372 -20.94 -5.45 0.03
N SER A 373 -21.23 -5.54 -1.27
CA SER A 373 -22.27 -4.70 -1.87
C SER A 373 -23.63 -5.11 -1.29
N VAL A 374 -24.44 -4.13 -0.92
CA VAL A 374 -25.81 -4.39 -0.46
C VAL A 374 -26.71 -4.39 -1.70
N ASP A 375 -27.30 -5.53 -2.02
CA ASP A 375 -28.36 -5.62 -3.03
C ASP A 375 -29.65 -5.01 -2.47
N TRP A 376 -29.81 -3.72 -2.70
CA TRP A 376 -30.98 -2.96 -2.27
C TRP A 376 -32.26 -3.41 -2.96
N GLU A 377 -32.20 -3.99 -4.16
CA GLU A 377 -33.40 -4.49 -4.82
C GLU A 377 -33.93 -5.71 -4.07
N GLN A 378 -33.07 -6.67 -3.71
CA GLN A 378 -33.46 -7.81 -2.89
C GLN A 378 -33.93 -7.41 -1.50
N VAL A 379 -33.22 -6.48 -0.85
CA VAL A 379 -33.63 -5.95 0.47
C VAL A 379 -34.99 -5.27 0.35
N ASN A 380 -35.20 -4.42 -0.66
CA ASN A 380 -36.49 -3.75 -0.89
C ASN A 380 -37.59 -4.74 -1.26
N LEU A 381 -37.31 -5.78 -2.05
CA LEU A 381 -38.25 -6.85 -2.38
C LEU A 381 -38.67 -7.60 -1.11
N ARG A 382 -37.72 -7.99 -0.25
CA ARG A 382 -38.02 -8.61 1.05
C ARG A 382 -38.84 -7.66 1.95
N LEU A 383 -38.45 -6.39 2.04
CA LEU A 383 -39.18 -5.38 2.82
C LEU A 383 -40.60 -5.14 2.28
N ARG A 384 -40.83 -5.22 0.96
CA ARG A 384 -42.16 -5.13 0.34
C ARG A 384 -42.99 -6.39 0.53
N LEU A 385 -42.37 -7.56 0.57
CA LEU A 385 -43.01 -8.86 0.80
C LEU A 385 -43.37 -9.10 2.27
N LEU A 386 -42.62 -8.48 3.19
CA LEU A 386 -42.95 -8.41 4.60
C LEU A 386 -44.23 -7.59 4.77
N ARG A 387 -45.38 -8.27 4.90
CA ARG A 387 -46.64 -7.60 5.25
C ARG A 387 -46.43 -6.89 6.58
N PRO A 388 -46.62 -5.55 6.67
CA PRO A 388 -46.55 -4.87 7.94
C PRO A 388 -47.57 -5.53 8.87
N LYS A 389 -47.13 -6.04 10.03
CA LYS A 389 -48.07 -6.34 11.11
C LYS A 389 -48.87 -5.06 11.33
N ARG A 390 -50.20 -5.13 11.41
CA ARG A 390 -51.05 -3.95 11.64
C ARG A 390 -50.66 -3.33 12.99
N VAL A 391 -49.74 -2.37 12.97
CA VAL A 391 -49.27 -1.63 14.14
C VAL A 391 -49.76 -0.19 14.02
N ARG A 392 -50.14 0.41 15.14
CA ARG A 392 -50.54 1.83 15.25
C ARG A 392 -49.32 2.75 15.04
N LEU A 393 -48.84 2.89 13.81
CA LEU A 393 -47.64 3.68 13.52
C LEU A 393 -47.94 5.16 13.24
N SER A 394 -48.69 5.83 14.13
CA SER A 394 -49.02 7.27 14.02
C SER A 394 -47.80 8.19 13.97
N THR A 395 -46.62 7.68 14.32
CA THR A 395 -45.34 8.40 14.27
C THR A 395 -44.62 8.17 12.95
N TYR A 396 -44.71 6.96 12.37
CA TYR A 396 -44.05 6.67 11.10
C TYR A 396 -44.74 7.41 9.95
N ASP A 397 -46.07 7.47 9.97
CA ASP A 397 -46.87 8.13 8.94
C ASP A 397 -46.66 9.66 8.88
N ARG A 398 -45.94 10.25 9.85
CA ARG A 398 -45.65 11.69 9.90
C ARG A 398 -44.53 12.12 8.96
N ASP A 399 -43.50 11.29 8.82
CA ASP A 399 -42.39 11.52 7.89
C ASP A 399 -41.79 10.16 7.46
N PRO A 400 -42.44 9.47 6.50
CA PRO A 400 -41.95 8.18 5.99
C PRO A 400 -40.58 8.28 5.32
N GLU A 401 -40.32 9.38 4.60
CA GLU A 401 -39.10 9.58 3.83
C GLU A 401 -37.88 9.66 4.75
N LEU A 402 -37.94 10.49 5.79
CA LEU A 402 -36.88 10.59 6.80
C LEU A 402 -36.58 9.24 7.47
N LEU A 403 -37.64 8.51 7.83
CA LEU A 403 -37.53 7.24 8.55
C LEU A 403 -37.04 6.11 7.65
N ASP A 404 -37.39 6.12 6.37
CA ASP A 404 -36.87 5.19 5.36
C ASP A 404 -35.39 5.46 5.06
N GLU A 405 -35.00 6.73 4.91
CA GLU A 405 -33.58 7.12 4.77
C GLU A 405 -32.76 6.68 5.99
N PHE A 406 -33.28 6.89 7.21
CA PHE A 406 -32.59 6.48 8.42
C PHE A 406 -32.52 4.96 8.57
N TRP A 407 -33.59 4.23 8.22
CA TRP A 407 -33.59 2.77 8.22
C TRP A 407 -32.60 2.21 7.20
N LYS A 408 -32.56 2.77 5.99
CA LYS A 408 -31.56 2.43 4.97
C LYS A 408 -30.16 2.63 5.51
N ARG A 409 -29.90 3.76 6.17
CA ARG A 409 -28.60 4.04 6.79
C ARG A 409 -28.25 3.08 7.93
N MET A 410 -29.24 2.65 8.72
CA MET A 410 -29.07 1.61 9.74
C MET A 410 -28.66 0.26 9.13
N LEU A 411 -29.28 -0.13 8.01
CA LEU A 411 -28.94 -1.37 7.30
C LEU A 411 -27.56 -1.30 6.63
N GLU A 412 -27.14 -0.15 6.11
CA GLU A 412 -25.78 0.07 5.59
C GLU A 412 -24.70 -0.11 6.66
N LEU A 413 -24.96 0.42 7.85
CA LEU A 413 -24.02 0.40 8.97
C LEU A 413 -24.11 -0.87 9.80
N GLY A 414 -25.22 -1.62 9.74
CA GLY A 414 -25.53 -2.73 10.64
C GLY A 414 -25.73 -2.30 12.11
N ARG A 415 -25.91 -0.99 12.35
CA ARG A 415 -26.07 -0.37 13.66
C ARG A 415 -26.75 1.00 13.54
N ILE A 416 -27.16 1.57 14.67
CA ILE A 416 -27.66 2.94 14.74
C ILE A 416 -26.57 3.94 14.27
N PRO A 417 -26.86 4.82 13.29
CA PRO A 417 -25.96 5.88 12.86
C PRO A 417 -25.63 6.85 14.00
N ARG A 418 -24.46 7.47 13.97
CA ARG A 418 -24.12 8.62 14.82
C ARG A 418 -24.60 9.93 14.17
N ARG A 419 -24.62 11.00 14.95
CA ARG A 419 -24.98 12.36 14.48
C ARG A 419 -24.14 12.84 13.28
N THR A 420 -22.89 12.39 13.17
CA THR A 420 -22.00 12.71 12.05
C THR A 420 -22.16 11.78 10.84
N GLU A 421 -22.99 10.75 10.93
CA GLU A 421 -23.14 9.71 9.89
C GLU A 421 -24.49 9.79 9.18
N PHE A 422 -25.36 10.72 9.60
CA PHE A 422 -26.67 11.00 9.02
C PHE A 422 -27.05 12.47 9.29
N ASP A 423 -27.24 13.25 8.22
CA ASP A 423 -27.39 14.71 8.33
C ASP A 423 -28.67 15.11 9.09
N ARG A 424 -29.78 14.39 8.85
CA ARG A 424 -31.09 14.63 9.48
C ARG A 424 -31.25 13.90 10.83
N PHE A 425 -30.14 13.63 11.54
CA PHE A 425 -30.16 12.83 12.77
C PHE A 425 -31.01 13.46 13.88
N ASP A 426 -30.94 14.79 14.01
CA ASP A 426 -31.70 15.52 15.02
C ASP A 426 -33.21 15.49 14.73
N ASP A 427 -33.61 15.45 13.45
CA ASP A 427 -35.02 15.33 13.02
C ASP A 427 -35.60 13.97 13.45
N VAL A 428 -34.87 12.87 13.23
CA VAL A 428 -35.29 11.53 13.66
C VAL A 428 -35.45 11.47 15.17
N ARG A 429 -34.50 12.07 15.90
CA ARG A 429 -34.55 12.13 17.36
C ARG A 429 -35.76 12.94 17.84
N GLN A 430 -36.10 14.04 17.19
CA GLN A 430 -37.29 14.83 17.54
C GLN A 430 -38.58 14.06 17.27
N LEU A 431 -38.67 13.39 16.11
CA LEU A 431 -39.86 12.65 15.68
C LEU A 431 -40.14 11.43 16.55
N CYS A 432 -39.11 10.64 16.84
CA CYS A 432 -39.20 9.38 17.59
C CYS A 432 -38.86 9.53 19.08
N GLN A 433 -38.63 10.76 19.57
CA GLN A 433 -38.11 11.11 20.91
C GLN A 433 -36.65 10.66 21.17
N SER A 434 -36.26 9.49 20.65
CA SER A 434 -34.89 8.97 20.70
C SER A 434 -34.61 8.00 19.55
N VAL A 435 -33.32 7.82 19.22
CA VAL A 435 -32.90 6.86 18.19
C VAL A 435 -33.10 5.40 18.57
N ASN A 436 -33.06 5.06 19.85
CA ASN A 436 -33.37 3.69 20.31
C ASN A 436 -34.87 3.37 20.15
N GLN A 437 -35.74 4.38 20.27
CA GLN A 437 -37.17 4.21 19.99
C GLN A 437 -37.41 4.12 18.48
N ALA A 438 -36.62 4.81 17.66
CA ALA A 438 -36.65 4.65 16.21
C ALA A 438 -36.26 3.20 15.80
N GLU A 439 -35.20 2.63 16.36
CA GLU A 439 -34.84 1.21 16.13
C GLU A 439 -35.99 0.25 16.47
N ARG A 440 -36.63 0.42 17.63
CA ARG A 440 -37.80 -0.39 18.01
C ARG A 440 -38.96 -0.24 17.02
N LEU A 441 -39.23 0.99 16.56
CA LEU A 441 -40.24 1.26 15.55
C LEU A 441 -39.96 0.48 14.25
N PHE A 442 -38.70 0.44 13.81
CA PHE A 442 -38.30 -0.30 12.62
C PHE A 442 -38.39 -1.81 12.81
N VAL A 443 -37.95 -2.34 13.96
CA VAL A 443 -38.07 -3.76 14.28
C VAL A 443 -39.55 -4.20 14.34
N GLU A 444 -40.43 -3.36 14.87
CA GLU A 444 -41.87 -3.61 14.86
C GLU A 444 -42.47 -3.61 13.45
N LYS A 445 -42.00 -2.72 12.58
CA LYS A 445 -42.52 -2.55 11.22
C LYS A 445 -41.96 -3.57 10.22
N PHE A 446 -40.64 -3.69 10.15
CA PHE A 446 -39.89 -4.45 9.16
C PHE A 446 -39.38 -5.80 9.68
N GLY A 447 -39.52 -6.07 10.98
CA GLY A 447 -38.95 -7.24 11.62
C GLY A 447 -37.48 -7.05 12.01
N ASP A 448 -37.03 -7.94 12.88
CA ASP A 448 -35.66 -7.92 13.44
C ASP A 448 -34.62 -8.54 12.48
N GLU A 449 -35.08 -9.43 11.59
CA GLU A 449 -34.20 -10.23 10.71
C GLU A 449 -33.31 -9.38 9.79
N PRO A 450 -33.82 -8.35 9.07
CA PRO A 450 -32.97 -7.55 8.19
C PRO A 450 -31.84 -6.83 8.93
N LEU A 451 -32.10 -6.37 10.15
CA LEU A 451 -31.10 -5.68 10.97
C LEU A 451 -30.08 -6.65 11.54
N LYS A 452 -30.49 -7.85 11.97
CA LYS A 452 -29.58 -8.92 12.39
C LYS A 452 -28.66 -9.36 11.26
N GLU A 453 -29.20 -9.57 10.06
CA GLU A 453 -28.43 -9.94 8.88
C GLU A 453 -27.43 -8.82 8.50
N ALA A 454 -27.84 -7.55 8.57
CA ALA A 454 -26.95 -6.42 8.35
C ALA A 454 -25.85 -6.32 9.43
N ARG A 455 -26.20 -6.56 10.69
CA ARG A 455 -25.27 -6.57 11.84
C ARG A 455 -24.21 -7.66 11.68
N LEU A 456 -24.62 -8.87 11.32
CA LEU A 456 -23.73 -10.00 11.07
C LEU A 456 -22.81 -9.70 9.88
N ARG A 457 -23.38 -9.27 8.73
CA ARG A 457 -22.59 -8.91 7.54
C ARG A 457 -21.54 -7.86 7.83
N ARG A 458 -21.90 -6.78 8.54
CA ARG A 458 -20.95 -5.71 8.91
C ARG A 458 -19.83 -6.24 9.81
N ARG A 459 -20.17 -7.06 10.81
CA ARG A 459 -19.20 -7.67 11.72
C ARG A 459 -18.20 -8.54 10.96
N GLU A 460 -18.70 -9.39 10.06
CA GLU A 460 -17.86 -10.24 9.21
C GLU A 460 -16.95 -9.44 8.29
N ASP A 461 -17.44 -8.38 7.64
CA ASP A 461 -16.63 -7.49 6.81
C ASP A 461 -15.48 -6.85 7.60
N LEU A 462 -15.72 -6.52 8.88
CA LEU A 462 -14.69 -6.00 9.78
C LEU A 462 -13.66 -7.08 10.15
N LEU A 463 -14.08 -8.34 10.33
CA LEU A 463 -13.14 -9.44 10.57
C LEU A 463 -12.23 -9.66 9.36
N VAL A 464 -12.79 -9.67 8.14
CA VAL A 464 -11.99 -9.78 6.90
C VAL A 464 -11.02 -8.59 6.78
N TYR A 465 -11.49 -7.38 7.05
CA TYR A 465 -10.65 -6.17 7.07
C TYR A 465 -9.49 -6.28 8.08
N LEU A 466 -9.80 -6.66 9.33
CA LEU A 466 -8.80 -6.76 10.39
C LEU A 466 -7.81 -7.89 10.13
N ALA A 467 -8.27 -9.04 9.61
CA ALA A 467 -7.42 -10.15 9.21
C ALA A 467 -6.45 -9.72 8.10
N GLY A 468 -6.93 -8.98 7.09
CA GLY A 468 -6.07 -8.37 6.09
C GLY A 468 -5.06 -7.37 6.69
N GLY A 469 -5.42 -6.70 7.79
CA GLY A 469 -4.54 -5.86 8.58
C GLY A 469 -3.29 -6.57 9.12
N GLU A 470 -3.33 -7.89 9.33
CA GLU A 470 -2.19 -8.70 9.78
C GLU A 470 -1.11 -8.88 8.70
N PHE A 471 -1.33 -8.40 7.48
CA PHE A 471 -0.33 -8.39 6.41
C PHE A 471 0.29 -7.01 6.19
N GLN A 472 -0.25 -5.97 6.82
CA GLN A 472 0.40 -4.66 6.84
C GLN A 472 1.65 -4.77 7.71
N LYS A 473 2.68 -3.99 7.40
CA LYS A 473 3.92 -3.89 8.21
C LYS A 473 3.65 -3.54 9.68
N ARG A 474 2.47 -2.96 9.96
CA ARG A 474 1.99 -2.66 11.29
C ARG A 474 0.47 -2.78 11.35
N ARG A 475 -0.03 -3.39 12.43
CA ARG A 475 -1.43 -3.26 12.83
C ARG A 475 -1.75 -1.79 13.14
N THR A 476 -2.72 -1.23 12.44
CA THR A 476 -3.04 0.20 12.56
C THR A 476 -3.59 0.53 13.96
N PRO A 477 -3.00 1.49 14.70
CA PRO A 477 -3.54 1.90 16.00
C PRO A 477 -4.96 2.42 15.87
N LEU A 478 -5.80 2.15 16.89
CA LEU A 478 -7.17 2.64 16.94
C LEU A 478 -7.26 4.16 16.74
N SER A 479 -6.26 4.94 17.19
CA SER A 479 -6.20 6.40 17.04
C SER A 479 -6.05 6.88 15.59
N HIS A 480 -5.52 6.04 14.70
CA HIS A 480 -5.34 6.36 13.29
C HIS A 480 -6.55 5.93 12.44
N LEU A 481 -7.51 5.20 13.02
CA LEU A 481 -8.75 4.82 12.34
C LEU A 481 -9.73 6.00 12.33
N SER A 482 -10.52 6.09 11.26
CA SER A 482 -11.61 7.07 11.18
C SER A 482 -12.61 6.92 12.32
N ALA A 483 -13.37 7.98 12.59
CA ALA A 483 -14.42 7.93 13.62
C ALA A 483 -15.43 6.80 13.35
N GLY A 484 -15.84 6.60 12.09
CA GLY A 484 -16.75 5.54 11.68
C GLY A 484 -16.23 4.14 12.01
N LEU A 485 -14.98 3.82 11.62
CA LEU A 485 -14.37 2.53 11.94
C LEU A 485 -14.23 2.30 13.45
N ARG A 486 -13.82 3.33 14.21
CA ARG A 486 -13.76 3.24 15.67
C ARG A 486 -15.11 2.93 16.30
N PHE A 487 -16.19 3.54 15.79
CA PHE A 487 -17.54 3.27 16.27
C PHE A 487 -17.99 1.86 15.90
N ASP A 488 -17.74 1.41 14.68
CA ASP A 488 -18.05 0.05 14.24
C ASP A 488 -17.37 -0.97 15.16
N LEU A 489 -16.06 -0.89 15.32
CA LEU A 489 -15.28 -1.82 16.15
C LEU A 489 -15.78 -1.85 17.60
N LYS A 490 -16.09 -0.68 18.17
CA LYS A 490 -16.67 -0.60 19.51
C LYS A 490 -18.06 -1.22 19.59
N THR A 491 -18.92 -1.02 18.59
CA THR A 491 -20.30 -1.52 18.60
C THR A 491 -20.39 -3.03 18.39
N PHE A 492 -19.54 -3.61 17.54
CA PHE A 492 -19.62 -5.03 17.19
C PHE A 492 -18.78 -5.94 18.09
N PHE A 493 -17.66 -5.44 18.64
CA PHE A 493 -16.69 -6.26 19.40
C PHE A 493 -16.41 -5.71 20.81
N GLY A 494 -16.90 -4.50 21.13
CA GLY A 494 -16.63 -3.83 22.41
C GLY A 494 -15.24 -3.22 22.48
N HIS A 495 -14.20 -4.06 22.39
CA HIS A 495 -12.79 -3.67 22.45
C HIS A 495 -12.04 -4.01 21.16
N TYR A 496 -11.14 -3.09 20.75
CA TYR A 496 -10.36 -3.25 19.53
C TYR A 496 -9.46 -4.51 19.57
N SER A 497 -8.86 -4.81 20.73
CA SER A 497 -8.03 -6.02 20.90
C SER A 497 -8.82 -7.30 20.61
N MET A 498 -10.03 -7.42 21.18
CA MET A 498 -10.89 -8.59 20.97
C MET A 498 -11.25 -8.79 19.51
N ALA A 499 -11.63 -7.70 18.80
CA ALA A 499 -11.92 -7.76 17.37
C ALA A 499 -10.73 -8.30 16.57
N CYS A 500 -9.53 -7.86 16.95
CA CYS A 500 -8.32 -8.23 16.27
C CYS A 500 -7.80 -9.64 16.63
N ASP A 501 -8.11 -10.14 17.82
CA ASP A 501 -7.76 -11.51 18.22
C ASP A 501 -8.69 -12.50 17.51
N GLU A 502 -9.99 -12.21 17.45
CA GLU A 502 -10.95 -13.01 16.67
C GLU A 502 -10.63 -13.02 15.17
N ALA A 503 -10.29 -11.86 14.59
CA ALA A 503 -9.87 -11.79 13.19
C ALA A 503 -8.59 -12.60 12.93
N ARG A 504 -7.69 -12.68 13.91
CA ARG A 504 -6.46 -13.46 13.81
C ARG A 504 -6.75 -14.96 13.88
N GLU A 505 -7.63 -15.40 14.76
CA GLU A 505 -8.08 -16.79 14.83
C GLU A 505 -8.68 -17.24 13.50
N LEU A 506 -9.57 -16.43 12.91
CA LEU A 506 -10.12 -16.70 11.58
C LEU A 506 -9.08 -16.71 10.47
N LEU A 507 -8.04 -15.86 10.57
CA LEU A 507 -6.93 -15.88 9.62
C LEU A 507 -6.12 -17.17 9.69
N PHE A 508 -5.87 -17.70 10.89
CA PHE A 508 -5.21 -18.99 11.04
C PHE A 508 -6.08 -20.14 10.57
N ALA A 509 -7.38 -20.11 10.87
CA ALA A 509 -8.34 -21.08 10.35
C ALA A 509 -8.37 -21.07 8.82
N ALA A 510 -8.27 -19.90 8.17
CA ALA A 510 -8.18 -19.81 6.72
C ALA A 510 -6.94 -20.49 6.13
N GLY A 511 -5.90 -20.74 6.93
CA GLY A 511 -4.72 -21.51 6.52
C GLY A 511 -4.83 -23.01 6.72
N ASP A 512 -5.91 -23.50 7.35
CA ASP A 512 -6.15 -24.91 7.64
C ASP A 512 -7.07 -25.51 6.56
N SER A 513 -6.65 -26.62 5.94
CA SER A 513 -7.43 -27.26 4.87
C SER A 513 -8.77 -27.80 5.37
N ASP A 514 -8.82 -28.30 6.60
CA ASP A 514 -10.01 -28.95 7.14
C ASP A 514 -11.11 -27.92 7.44
N GLU A 515 -10.72 -26.74 7.95
CA GLU A 515 -11.63 -25.61 8.18
C GLU A 515 -12.14 -25.01 6.86
N ILE A 516 -11.29 -24.95 5.83
CA ILE A 516 -11.68 -24.49 4.49
C ILE A 516 -12.66 -25.47 3.85
N GLU A 517 -12.44 -26.78 3.97
CA GLU A 517 -13.36 -27.81 3.49
C GLU A 517 -14.73 -27.71 4.17
N ALA A 518 -14.75 -27.65 5.50
CA ALA A 518 -16.00 -27.50 6.27
C ALA A 518 -16.77 -26.23 5.84
N ALA A 519 -16.07 -25.12 5.61
CA ALA A 519 -16.68 -23.88 5.15
C ALA A 519 -17.24 -23.97 3.72
N ILE A 520 -16.75 -24.89 2.89
CA ILE A 520 -17.25 -25.13 1.52
C ILE A 520 -18.44 -26.08 1.53
N GLU A 521 -18.48 -27.06 2.43
CA GLU A 521 -19.62 -27.98 2.57
C GLU A 521 -20.94 -27.26 2.88
N ASP A 522 -20.87 -26.15 3.62
CA ASP A 522 -22.02 -25.31 3.95
C ASP A 522 -22.50 -24.43 2.78
N LEU A 523 -21.78 -24.38 1.65
CA LEU A 523 -22.15 -23.57 0.49
C LEU A 523 -23.10 -24.31 -0.46
N ASP A 524 -24.14 -23.61 -0.91
CA ASP A 524 -25.08 -24.06 -1.93
C ASP A 524 -24.68 -23.65 -3.37
N PHE A 525 -23.50 -23.05 -3.53
CA PHE A 525 -22.97 -22.57 -4.81
C PHE A 525 -21.48 -22.88 -4.98
N GLY A 526 -21.02 -22.77 -6.24
CA GLY A 526 -19.64 -23.07 -6.63
C GLY A 526 -19.48 -24.48 -7.18
N TRP A 527 -18.29 -24.78 -7.67
CA TRP A 527 -17.95 -26.09 -8.23
C TRP A 527 -16.76 -26.69 -7.49
N LEU A 528 -17.01 -27.81 -6.80
CA LEU A 528 -15.99 -28.58 -6.08
C LEU A 528 -15.53 -29.76 -6.95
N ASP A 529 -14.27 -29.75 -7.33
CA ASP A 529 -13.58 -30.89 -7.92
C ASP A 529 -13.01 -31.78 -6.81
N ALA A 530 -13.74 -32.82 -6.44
CA ALA A 530 -13.31 -33.76 -5.41
C ALA A 530 -12.10 -34.62 -5.82
N LYS A 531 -11.77 -34.73 -7.13
CA LYS A 531 -10.61 -35.51 -7.58
C LYS A 531 -9.32 -34.72 -7.43
N GLU A 532 -9.40 -33.43 -7.79
CA GLU A 532 -8.24 -32.55 -7.79
C GLU A 532 -8.13 -31.70 -6.52
N GLY A 533 -9.16 -31.67 -5.67
CA GLY A 533 -9.19 -30.89 -4.43
C GLY A 533 -9.27 -29.39 -4.70
N HIS A 534 -10.15 -28.98 -5.63
CA HIS A 534 -10.28 -27.58 -6.05
C HIS A 534 -11.71 -27.07 -5.91
N PHE A 535 -11.87 -25.86 -5.37
CA PHE A 535 -13.17 -25.19 -5.32
C PHE A 535 -13.15 -23.94 -6.20
N THR A 536 -14.11 -23.79 -7.11
CA THR A 536 -14.15 -22.70 -8.09
C THR A 536 -15.47 -21.94 -8.02
N ILE A 537 -15.40 -20.61 -8.01
CA ILE A 537 -16.57 -19.72 -8.00
C ILE A 537 -16.42 -18.60 -9.03
N HIS A 538 -17.56 -18.04 -9.45
CA HIS A 538 -17.58 -16.76 -10.16
C HIS A 538 -17.32 -15.60 -9.20
N ARG A 539 -16.61 -14.55 -9.64
CA ARG A 539 -16.25 -13.39 -8.80
C ARG A 539 -17.44 -12.69 -8.12
N SER A 540 -18.64 -12.74 -8.72
CA SER A 540 -19.84 -12.12 -8.12
C SER A 540 -20.30 -12.79 -6.83
N LEU A 541 -19.80 -14.01 -6.54
CA LEU A 541 -20.16 -14.79 -5.37
C LEU A 541 -19.23 -14.56 -4.17
N ILE A 542 -18.12 -13.81 -4.34
CA ILE A 542 -17.21 -13.46 -3.24
C ILE A 542 -17.95 -12.82 -2.05
N PRO A 543 -18.91 -11.88 -2.27
CA PRO A 543 -19.67 -11.31 -1.15
C PRO A 543 -20.52 -12.34 -0.41
N SER A 544 -20.91 -13.45 -1.04
CA SER A 544 -21.73 -14.49 -0.41
C SER A 544 -20.91 -15.51 0.39
N LEU A 545 -19.58 -15.49 0.28
CA LEU A 545 -18.73 -16.42 0.99
C LEU A 545 -18.69 -16.14 2.51
N PRO A 546 -18.48 -17.19 3.34
CA PRO A 546 -18.18 -17.04 4.76
C PRO A 546 -16.86 -16.28 4.98
N PRO A 547 -16.66 -15.69 6.17
CA PRO A 547 -15.48 -14.87 6.47
C PRO A 547 -14.15 -15.58 6.22
N ILE A 548 -14.06 -16.87 6.54
CA ILE A 548 -12.84 -17.68 6.39
C ILE A 548 -12.37 -17.76 4.92
N LEU A 549 -13.28 -18.06 3.99
CA LEU A 549 -12.98 -18.11 2.56
C LEU A 549 -12.70 -16.71 1.98
N ARG A 550 -13.38 -15.68 2.51
CA ARG A 550 -13.10 -14.28 2.12
C ARG A 550 -11.73 -13.82 2.60
N ILE A 551 -11.31 -14.22 3.80
CA ILE A 551 -9.96 -13.96 4.31
C ILE A 551 -8.93 -14.66 3.43
N TYR A 552 -9.15 -15.93 3.06
CA TYR A 552 -8.27 -16.67 2.15
C TYR A 552 -8.07 -15.94 0.82
N ILE A 553 -9.15 -15.47 0.20
CA ILE A 553 -9.09 -14.70 -1.05
C ILE A 553 -8.42 -13.34 -0.84
N GLU A 554 -8.74 -12.63 0.25
CA GLU A 554 -8.15 -11.33 0.58
C GLU A 554 -6.63 -11.43 0.82
N CYS A 555 -6.13 -12.53 1.37
CA CYS A 555 -4.69 -12.78 1.53
C CYS A 555 -3.96 -12.73 0.18
N ALA A 556 -4.52 -13.35 -0.86
CA ALA A 556 -3.97 -13.30 -2.21
C ALA A 556 -4.18 -11.92 -2.86
N ALA A 557 -5.32 -11.27 -2.60
CA ALA A 557 -5.65 -9.95 -3.11
C ALA A 557 -4.59 -8.89 -2.77
N ARG A 558 -3.91 -9.03 -1.62
CA ARG A 558 -2.88 -8.08 -1.21
C ARG A 558 -1.62 -8.13 -2.09
N LEU A 559 -1.33 -9.25 -2.75
CA LEU A 559 -0.17 -9.38 -3.62
C LEU A 559 -0.52 -9.11 -5.08
N PHE A 560 -1.70 -9.57 -5.51
CA PHE A 560 -2.08 -9.60 -6.92
C PHE A 560 -3.16 -8.56 -7.30
N GLY A 561 -3.73 -7.84 -6.34
CA GLY A 561 -4.75 -6.82 -6.56
C GLY A 561 -6.18 -7.31 -6.33
N ASP A 562 -7.15 -6.58 -6.86
CA ASP A 562 -8.58 -6.81 -6.63
C ASP A 562 -9.09 -8.15 -7.25
N PRO A 563 -9.55 -9.12 -6.42
CA PRO A 563 -10.13 -10.38 -6.89
C PRO A 563 -11.39 -10.19 -7.73
N GLY A 564 -12.06 -9.03 -7.60
CA GLY A 564 -13.24 -8.68 -8.40
C GLY A 564 -12.95 -8.47 -9.89
N GLN A 565 -11.68 -8.47 -10.30
CA GLN A 565 -11.28 -8.37 -11.71
C GLN A 565 -11.15 -9.73 -12.40
N ALA A 566 -11.04 -10.82 -11.65
CA ALA A 566 -11.03 -12.17 -12.20
C ALA A 566 -12.43 -12.59 -12.66
N ASP A 567 -12.54 -13.47 -13.63
CA ASP A 567 -13.82 -14.07 -13.99
C ASP A 567 -14.18 -15.18 -13.02
N LEU A 568 -13.22 -16.10 -12.83
CA LEU A 568 -13.31 -17.22 -11.90
C LEU A 568 -12.19 -17.18 -10.87
N ILE A 569 -12.53 -17.58 -9.65
CA ILE A 569 -11.59 -17.73 -8.54
C ILE A 569 -11.54 -19.20 -8.16
N LYS A 570 -10.35 -19.78 -8.23
CA LYS A 570 -10.08 -21.18 -7.93
C LYS A 570 -9.20 -21.32 -6.69
N LEU A 571 -9.75 -21.94 -5.65
CA LEU A 571 -9.09 -22.28 -4.39
C LEU A 571 -8.54 -23.71 -4.49
N HIS A 572 -7.24 -23.87 -4.23
CA HIS A 572 -6.60 -25.17 -4.16
C HIS A 572 -6.44 -25.61 -2.71
N LEU A 573 -7.32 -26.51 -2.24
CA LEU A 573 -7.56 -26.79 -0.83
C LEU A 573 -6.30 -27.24 -0.09
N TYR A 574 -5.53 -28.16 -0.68
CA TYR A 574 -4.37 -28.78 -0.01
C TYR A 574 -3.03 -28.08 -0.26
N SER A 575 -2.94 -27.22 -1.28
CA SER A 575 -1.66 -26.58 -1.65
C SER A 575 -1.53 -25.14 -1.17
N GLY A 576 -2.59 -24.56 -0.60
CA GLY A 576 -2.61 -23.14 -0.21
C GLY A 576 -2.54 -22.18 -1.40
N LYS A 577 -2.74 -22.68 -2.64
CA LYS A 577 -2.70 -21.88 -3.87
C LYS A 577 -4.08 -21.28 -4.16
N LEU A 578 -4.08 -20.02 -4.59
CA LEU A 578 -5.24 -19.37 -5.18
C LEU A 578 -4.93 -18.98 -6.63
N THR A 579 -5.88 -19.23 -7.54
CA THR A 579 -5.74 -18.86 -8.96
C THR A 579 -6.87 -17.93 -9.37
N PHE A 580 -6.50 -16.77 -9.91
CA PHE A 580 -7.41 -15.83 -10.56
C PHE A 580 -7.40 -16.08 -12.07
N GLN A 581 -8.53 -16.54 -12.62
CA GLN A 581 -8.66 -16.86 -14.03
C GLN A 581 -9.33 -15.72 -14.78
N HIS A 582 -8.74 -15.36 -15.91
CA HIS A 582 -9.27 -14.35 -16.83
C HIS A 582 -9.46 -15.02 -18.19
N TYR A 583 -10.65 -14.88 -18.76
CA TYR A 583 -11.00 -15.43 -20.05
C TYR A 583 -11.29 -14.29 -21.03
N ASP A 584 -10.77 -14.40 -22.24
CA ASP A 584 -11.14 -13.50 -23.31
C ASP A 584 -12.62 -13.73 -23.67
N ALA A 585 -13.46 -12.70 -23.50
CA ALA A 585 -14.90 -12.73 -23.72
C ALA A 585 -15.69 -13.71 -22.81
N PHE A 586 -15.41 -13.67 -21.49
CA PHE A 586 -16.12 -14.43 -20.45
C PHE A 586 -17.63 -14.16 -20.36
#